data_AF-A0A3A5VAR8-F1
#
_entry.id   AF-A0A3A5VAR8-F1
#
_cell.length_a   1.000
_cell.length_b   1.000
_cell.length_c   1.000
_cell.angle_alpha   90.00
_cell.angle_beta   90.00
_cell.angle_gamma   90.00
#
_symmetry.space_group_name_H-M   'P 1'
#
loop_
_entity.id
_entity.type
_entity.pdbx_description
1 polymer ?
#
loop_
_entity_poly.entity_id
_entity_poly.type
_entity_poly.pdbx_seq_one_letter_code
_entity_poly.pdbx_strand_id
1 'polypeptide(L)'
;MHAGLDGVRADLCRASASNPAHLNRCVLHLPVGPVAMYPYFRLMRMRLRHAFRSSRHLNITDEFLWSFRPMLGDLDVYPEMNNGRHFVMFDLARYNLAFSMGLFSYVRKHRLAFVVGGSSVRYRKRVRPFRKATVRSRLVGVDAKFFYFQQTIEQGGITCSSALIRAALRKKSGTATPVDVMSGLGYEMDLFMEPWAEKWASWDDERPWPEPLI
;
A
#
# COMPACT_ATOMS: atom_id res chain seq x y z
N MET A 1 54.40 31.19 -40.39
CA MET A 1 53.03 31.64 -40.06
C MET A 1 52.80 31.31 -38.60
N HIS A 2 53.16 32.19 -37.65
CA HIS A 2 52.27 33.22 -37.04
C HIS A 2 50.89 32.66 -36.66
N ALA A 3 50.38 32.75 -35.44
CA ALA A 3 50.77 33.38 -34.18
C ALA A 3 49.94 32.69 -33.06
N GLY A 4 50.38 32.55 -31.82
CA GLY A 4 50.35 33.61 -30.80
C GLY A 4 49.08 33.43 -29.92
N LEU A 5 49.16 32.80 -28.75
CA LEU A 5 49.54 33.32 -27.42
C LEU A 5 48.34 33.87 -26.61
N ASP A 6 48.24 33.34 -25.39
CA ASP A 6 47.93 33.99 -24.11
C ASP A 6 46.53 34.55 -23.80
N GLY A 7 46.14 34.40 -22.52
CA GLY A 7 45.54 35.52 -21.81
C GLY A 7 44.32 35.24 -20.92
N VAL A 8 44.60 34.66 -19.75
CA VAL A 8 43.91 34.85 -18.46
C VAL A 8 43.21 36.23 -18.29
N ARG A 9 41.92 36.26 -17.89
CA ARG A 9 41.42 36.90 -16.63
C ARG A 9 39.90 36.82 -16.45
N ALA A 10 39.52 36.69 -15.18
CA ALA A 10 38.17 36.85 -14.63
C ALA A 10 37.56 38.22 -14.94
N ASP A 11 36.22 38.33 -15.04
CA ASP A 11 35.39 38.86 -13.95
C ASP A 11 33.93 39.14 -14.34
N LEU A 12 33.07 39.13 -13.32
CA LEU A 12 31.79 39.86 -13.14
C LEU A 12 30.48 39.34 -13.78
N CYS A 13 29.68 38.73 -12.91
CA CYS A 13 28.28 39.05 -12.60
C CYS A 13 27.51 39.93 -13.62
N ARG A 14 26.44 39.35 -14.20
CA ARG A 14 25.08 39.94 -14.16
C ARG A 14 24.00 38.90 -14.45
N ALA A 15 22.91 39.07 -13.71
CA ALA A 15 21.77 38.18 -13.57
C ALA A 15 20.75 38.28 -14.72
N SER A 16 19.80 37.32 -14.70
CA SER A 16 18.39 37.38 -15.16
C SER A 16 18.08 36.20 -16.10
N ALA A 17 17.58 35.08 -15.59
CA ALA A 17 16.18 34.79 -15.26
C ALA A 17 15.27 34.58 -16.49
N SER A 18 14.92 33.32 -16.76
CA SER A 18 13.56 32.93 -17.19
C SER A 18 13.32 31.43 -16.98
N ASN A 19 12.52 31.19 -15.96
CA ASN A 19 12.05 29.97 -15.31
C ASN A 19 11.05 29.14 -16.15
N PRO A 20 11.01 27.79 -16.03
CA PRO A 20 9.79 27.02 -16.20
C PRO A 20 9.22 26.60 -14.84
N ALA A 21 8.20 27.32 -14.39
CA ALA A 21 7.27 26.91 -13.35
C ALA A 21 6.21 25.98 -14.00
N HIS A 22 5.55 24.99 -13.37
CA HIS A 22 5.24 24.69 -11.99
C HIS A 22 5.02 23.17 -11.84
N LEU A 23 5.84 22.48 -11.04
CA LEU A 23 5.46 21.22 -10.40
C LEU A 23 5.23 21.51 -8.92
N ASN A 24 4.02 21.95 -8.59
CA ASN A 24 3.57 22.11 -7.21
C ASN A 24 3.46 20.73 -6.53
N ARG A 25 4.60 20.21 -6.06
CA ARG A 25 4.63 19.15 -5.04
C ARG A 25 4.48 19.83 -3.69
N CYS A 26 3.24 19.94 -3.20
CA CYS A 26 3.00 20.15 -1.78
C CYS A 26 3.55 18.95 -1.00
N VAL A 27 4.83 19.01 -0.62
CA VAL A 27 5.43 18.11 0.36
C VAL A 27 5.15 18.72 1.73
N LEU A 28 4.02 18.32 2.32
CA LEU A 28 3.70 18.66 3.69
C LEU A 28 4.73 18.00 4.63
N HIS A 29 5.75 18.76 5.05
CA HIS A 29 6.62 18.40 6.17
C HIS A 29 5.87 18.71 7.46
N LEU A 30 5.32 17.68 8.11
CA LEU A 30 4.81 17.80 9.47
C LEU A 30 5.87 17.28 10.46
N PRO A 31 6.03 17.94 11.61
CA PRO A 31 7.04 17.59 12.60
C PRO A 31 6.79 16.20 13.18
N VAL A 32 7.87 15.48 13.44
CA VAL A 32 7.87 14.13 14.03
C VAL A 32 7.76 14.30 15.54
N GLY A 33 6.53 14.30 16.05
CA GLY A 33 6.25 14.22 17.50
C GLY A 33 6.47 12.81 18.07
N PRO A 34 6.65 12.69 19.40
CA PRO A 34 7.12 11.47 20.05
C PRO A 34 6.03 10.41 20.21
N VAL A 35 6.50 9.18 20.36
CA VAL A 35 5.85 7.87 20.52
C VAL A 35 4.49 7.87 21.24
N ALA A 36 3.38 7.59 20.54
CA ALA A 36 2.18 6.95 21.11
C ALA A 36 1.19 6.43 20.04
N MET A 37 0.97 5.10 20.06
CA MET A 37 -0.14 4.30 19.50
C MET A 37 -0.28 4.09 17.97
N TYR A 38 0.12 2.88 17.54
CA TYR A 38 -0.67 1.87 16.81
C TYR A 38 -1.25 2.27 15.42
N PRO A 39 -1.52 1.32 14.48
CA PRO A 39 -2.07 1.57 13.14
C PRO A 39 -3.11 2.70 12.99
N TYR A 40 -3.91 2.95 14.02
CA TYR A 40 -4.91 4.02 14.07
C TYR A 40 -4.37 5.42 13.77
N PHE A 41 -3.18 5.82 14.26
CA PHE A 41 -2.65 7.14 13.94
C PHE A 41 -2.29 7.26 12.45
N ARG A 42 -1.65 6.20 11.91
CA ARG A 42 -1.32 6.13 10.48
C ARG A 42 -2.59 6.16 9.63
N LEU A 43 -3.63 5.42 10.05
CA LEU A 43 -4.93 5.37 9.40
C LEU A 43 -5.65 6.73 9.46
N MET A 44 -5.68 7.39 10.61
CA MET A 44 -6.30 8.70 10.79
C MET A 44 -5.61 9.74 9.89
N ARG A 45 -4.28 9.81 9.91
CA ARG A 45 -3.51 10.71 9.05
C ARG A 45 -3.76 10.43 7.57
N MET A 46 -3.87 9.16 7.20
CA MET A 46 -4.17 8.74 5.83
C MET A 46 -5.58 9.17 5.41
N ARG A 47 -6.57 8.95 6.28
CA ARG A 47 -7.96 9.39 6.07
C ARG A 47 -8.04 10.91 5.92
N LEU A 48 -7.39 11.68 6.80
CA LEU A 48 -7.34 13.14 6.70
C LEU A 48 -6.75 13.59 5.36
N ARG A 49 -5.65 12.98 4.92
CA ARG A 49 -5.05 13.29 3.61
C ARG A 49 -5.99 13.00 2.43
N HIS A 50 -6.77 11.92 2.51
CA HIS A 50 -7.75 11.55 1.49
C HIS A 50 -9.06 12.34 1.59
N ALA A 51 -9.40 12.90 2.75
CA ALA A 51 -10.58 13.77 2.89
C ALA A 51 -10.47 15.05 2.03
N PHE A 52 -9.25 15.49 1.73
CA PHE A 52 -8.97 16.64 0.86
C PHE A 52 -8.69 16.25 -0.60
N ARG A 53 -8.90 14.99 -1.00
CA ARG A 53 -8.65 14.50 -2.36
C ARG A 53 -9.88 13.78 -2.90
N SER A 54 -10.28 14.11 -4.12
CA SER A 54 -11.34 13.35 -4.80
C SER A 54 -10.88 11.92 -5.05
N SER A 55 -11.82 10.98 -4.91
CA SER A 55 -11.64 9.61 -5.37
C SER A 55 -11.30 9.61 -6.86
N ARG A 56 -10.43 8.69 -7.28
CA ARG A 56 -10.00 8.54 -8.66
C ARG A 56 -10.49 7.21 -9.19
N HIS A 57 -10.85 7.19 -10.48
CA HIS A 57 -11.00 5.94 -11.20
C HIS A 57 -9.60 5.34 -11.39
N LEU A 58 -9.38 4.14 -10.87
CA LEU A 58 -8.09 3.45 -10.90
C LEU A 58 -8.22 2.19 -11.75
N ASN A 59 -7.24 1.87 -12.59
CA ASN A 59 -7.22 0.55 -13.20
C ASN A 59 -6.92 -0.48 -12.11
N ILE A 60 -7.83 -1.42 -11.91
CA ILE A 60 -7.81 -2.32 -10.76
C ILE A 60 -6.65 -3.32 -10.85
N THR A 61 -6.19 -3.58 -12.08
CA THR A 61 -5.06 -4.46 -12.40
C THR A 61 -3.69 -3.79 -12.21
N ASP A 62 -3.65 -2.46 -12.02
CA ASP A 62 -2.39 -1.74 -11.82
C ASP A 62 -1.77 -2.05 -10.45
N GLU A 63 -0.47 -1.79 -10.34
CA GLU A 63 0.23 -1.87 -9.06
C GLU A 63 0.01 -0.61 -8.22
N PHE A 64 -0.46 -0.79 -7.00
CA PHE A 64 -0.70 0.29 -6.04
C PHE A 64 0.45 0.41 -5.05
N LEU A 65 1.12 1.56 -5.07
CA LEU A 65 2.26 1.86 -4.22
C LEU A 65 1.86 2.72 -3.03
N TRP A 66 2.23 2.29 -1.82
CA TRP A 66 2.07 3.07 -0.60
C TRP A 66 3.37 3.08 0.21
N SER A 67 3.94 4.25 0.45
CA SER A 67 5.19 4.38 1.21
C SER A 67 4.98 4.74 2.67
N PHE A 68 5.82 4.17 3.54
CA PHE A 68 5.87 4.44 4.97
C PHE A 68 7.32 4.46 5.47
N ARG A 69 7.49 4.84 6.74
CA ARG A 69 8.75 4.69 7.49
C ARG A 69 8.42 3.90 8.76
N PRO A 70 9.08 2.77 9.06
CA PRO A 70 8.95 2.10 10.33
C PRO A 70 9.46 3.01 11.44
N MET A 71 8.66 3.19 12.49
CA MET A 71 9.02 3.99 13.67
C MET A 71 9.27 3.05 14.85
N LEU A 72 9.70 3.59 16.00
CA LEU A 72 9.99 2.80 17.20
C LEU A 72 8.89 1.81 17.57
N GLY A 73 7.62 2.22 17.48
CA GLY A 73 6.47 1.35 17.79
C GLY A 73 6.18 0.24 16.76
N ASP A 74 6.93 0.18 15.67
CA ASP A 74 6.84 -0.89 14.67
C ASP A 74 7.98 -1.92 14.80
N LEU A 75 8.92 -1.70 15.73
CA LEU A 75 10.08 -2.58 15.93
C LEU A 75 9.79 -3.65 16.98
N ASP A 76 10.53 -4.76 16.92
CA ASP A 76 10.57 -5.73 18.01
C ASP A 76 11.87 -5.63 18.83
N VAL A 77 12.15 -6.66 19.63
CA VAL A 77 13.35 -6.74 20.50
C VAL A 77 14.64 -6.81 19.69
N TYR A 78 14.56 -7.32 18.46
CA TYR A 78 15.59 -7.15 17.45
C TYR A 78 15.27 -5.83 16.72
N PRO A 79 16.26 -4.96 16.46
CA PRO A 79 16.03 -3.62 15.90
C PRO A 79 15.63 -3.64 14.41
N GLU A 80 14.55 -4.35 14.10
CA GLU A 80 13.91 -4.57 12.82
C GLU A 80 12.39 -4.51 12.97
N MET A 81 11.69 -4.36 11.85
CA MET A 81 10.24 -4.31 11.86
C MET A 81 9.68 -5.66 12.31
N ASN A 82 8.83 -5.62 13.35
CA ASN A 82 8.18 -6.81 13.88
C ASN A 82 7.41 -7.56 12.78
N ASN A 83 7.51 -8.89 12.75
CA ASN A 83 6.85 -9.72 11.74
C ASN A 83 5.34 -9.44 11.60
N GLY A 84 4.62 -9.29 12.72
CA GLY A 84 3.19 -8.94 12.71
C GLY A 84 2.91 -7.54 12.13
N ARG A 85 3.88 -6.62 12.20
CA ARG A 85 3.77 -5.28 11.60
C ARG A 85 3.78 -5.31 10.09
N HIS A 86 4.31 -6.34 9.44
CA HIS A 86 4.18 -6.49 7.98
C HIS A 86 2.70 -6.53 7.57
N PHE A 87 1.88 -7.34 8.25
CA PHE A 87 0.43 -7.41 8.00
C PHE A 87 -0.28 -6.08 8.25
N VAL A 88 0.10 -5.36 9.31
CA VAL A 88 -0.44 -4.02 9.57
C VAL A 88 -0.13 -3.07 8.41
N MET A 89 1.08 -3.11 7.84
CA MET A 89 1.44 -2.26 6.70
C MET A 89 0.70 -2.69 5.41
N PHE A 90 0.47 -3.99 5.22
CA PHE A 90 -0.35 -4.51 4.13
C PHE A 90 -1.81 -4.04 4.22
N ASP A 91 -2.40 -4.07 5.42
CA ASP A 91 -3.74 -3.51 5.68
C ASP A 91 -3.79 -2.02 5.38
N LEU A 92 -2.82 -1.24 5.87
CA LEU A 92 -2.79 0.21 5.62
C LEU A 92 -2.66 0.53 4.13
N ALA A 93 -1.89 -0.25 3.37
CA ALA A 93 -1.84 -0.11 1.92
C ALA A 93 -3.19 -0.42 1.25
N ARG A 94 -3.92 -1.45 1.70
CA ARG A 94 -5.28 -1.73 1.23
C ARG A 94 -6.28 -0.64 1.62
N TYR A 95 -6.19 -0.08 2.82
CA TYR A 95 -7.01 1.07 3.20
C TYR A 95 -6.69 2.29 2.34
N ASN A 96 -5.41 2.53 2.01
CA ASN A 96 -5.03 3.60 1.09
C ASN A 96 -5.68 3.43 -0.29
N LEU A 97 -5.67 2.19 -0.82
CA LEU A 97 -6.37 1.85 -2.06
C LEU A 97 -7.89 2.08 -1.90
N ALA A 98 -8.49 1.58 -0.83
CA ALA A 98 -9.92 1.70 -0.56
C ALA A 98 -10.39 3.15 -0.43
N PHE A 99 -9.58 4.04 0.15
CA PHE A 99 -9.85 5.48 0.16
C PHE A 99 -9.74 6.08 -1.25
N SER A 100 -8.70 5.69 -2.00
CA SER A 100 -8.41 6.27 -3.32
C SER A 100 -9.51 5.97 -4.35
N MET A 101 -10.13 4.78 -4.27
CA MET A 101 -11.19 4.35 -5.20
C MET A 101 -12.62 4.57 -4.65
N GLY A 102 -12.78 5.20 -3.48
CA GLY A 102 -14.10 5.41 -2.86
C GLY A 102 -14.72 4.18 -2.19
N LEU A 103 -14.05 3.02 -2.20
CA LEU A 103 -14.50 1.78 -1.58
C LEU A 103 -14.79 1.94 -0.08
N PHE A 104 -13.99 2.70 0.66
CA PHE A 104 -14.25 2.91 2.09
C PHE A 104 -15.61 3.57 2.35
N SER A 105 -15.98 4.57 1.55
CA SER A 105 -17.28 5.24 1.65
C SER A 105 -18.42 4.30 1.27
N TYR A 106 -18.23 3.48 0.23
CA TYR A 106 -19.16 2.45 -0.18
C TYR A 106 -19.40 1.43 0.94
N VAL A 107 -18.33 0.87 1.51
CA VAL A 107 -18.37 -0.08 2.63
C VAL A 107 -19.16 0.49 3.81
N ARG A 108 -18.92 1.76 4.17
CA ARG A 108 -19.68 2.42 5.25
C ARG A 108 -21.16 2.58 4.90
N LYS A 109 -21.48 3.05 3.69
CA LYS A 109 -22.86 3.28 3.22
C LYS A 109 -23.66 1.97 3.19
N HIS A 110 -23.03 0.88 2.74
CA HIS A 110 -23.65 -0.43 2.61
C HIS A 110 -23.49 -1.32 3.85
N ARG A 111 -22.94 -0.78 4.96
CA ARG A 111 -22.74 -1.48 6.24
C ARG A 111 -21.96 -2.79 6.07
N LEU A 112 -20.95 -2.76 5.20
CA LEU A 112 -20.01 -3.85 4.99
C LEU A 112 -18.85 -3.76 5.98
N ALA A 113 -18.16 -4.88 6.17
CA ALA A 113 -16.93 -4.98 6.96
C ALA A 113 -15.84 -5.66 6.12
N PHE A 114 -14.62 -5.12 6.20
CA PHE A 114 -13.43 -5.76 5.65
C PHE A 114 -13.05 -6.96 6.51
N VAL A 115 -12.83 -8.11 5.87
CA VAL A 115 -12.44 -9.35 6.54
C VAL A 115 -11.26 -9.96 5.78
N VAL A 116 -10.27 -10.47 6.50
CA VAL A 116 -9.22 -11.31 5.94
C VAL A 116 -9.62 -12.75 6.15
N GLY A 117 -9.75 -13.52 5.06
CA GLY A 117 -10.11 -14.94 5.10
C GLY A 117 -8.91 -15.86 5.25
N GLY A 118 -7.73 -15.42 4.79
CA GLY A 118 -6.49 -16.18 4.86
C GLY A 118 -5.32 -15.35 4.37
N SER A 119 -4.12 -15.72 4.79
CA SER A 119 -2.90 -15.09 4.31
C SER A 119 -1.69 -16.00 4.44
N SER A 120 -0.77 -15.90 3.49
CA SER A 120 0.58 -16.44 3.60
C SER A 120 1.60 -15.33 3.39
N VAL A 121 2.69 -15.37 4.14
CA VAL A 121 3.77 -14.37 4.04
C VAL A 121 5.12 -15.06 4.03
N ARG A 122 6.03 -14.51 3.22
CA ARG A 122 7.43 -14.92 3.15
C ARG A 122 8.30 -13.71 3.48
N TYR A 123 9.25 -13.90 4.39
CA TYR A 123 10.24 -12.91 4.78
C TYR A 123 11.57 -13.24 4.11
N ARG A 124 12.19 -12.26 3.46
CA ARG A 124 13.44 -12.42 2.69
C ARG A 124 14.57 -11.56 3.25
N LYS A 125 14.28 -10.30 3.59
CA LYS A 125 15.24 -9.34 4.16
C LYS A 125 14.57 -8.49 5.22
N ARG A 126 15.30 -8.14 6.27
CA ARG A 126 14.81 -7.26 7.34
C ARG A 126 14.47 -5.86 6.82
N VAL A 127 13.40 -5.29 7.35
CA VAL A 127 13.02 -3.89 7.11
C VAL A 127 13.63 -3.05 8.22
N ARG A 128 14.57 -2.17 7.86
CA ARG A 128 15.32 -1.34 8.81
C ARG A 128 14.47 -0.16 9.32
N PRO A 129 14.64 0.24 10.59
CA PRO A 129 13.93 1.37 11.18
C PRO A 129 14.27 2.69 10.49
N PHE A 130 13.33 3.64 10.53
CA PHE A 130 13.47 5.03 10.06
C PHE A 130 13.80 5.23 8.57
N ARG A 131 13.93 4.15 7.80
CA ARG A 131 14.14 4.19 6.35
C ARG A 131 12.82 4.07 5.61
N LYS A 132 12.70 4.76 4.48
CA LYS A 132 11.51 4.69 3.63
C LYS A 132 11.37 3.26 3.08
N ALA A 133 10.22 2.66 3.32
CA ALA A 133 9.78 1.42 2.70
C ALA A 133 8.52 1.68 1.86
N THR A 134 8.27 0.82 0.88
CA THR A 134 7.08 0.89 0.02
C THR A 134 6.38 -0.45 0.05
N VAL A 135 5.08 -0.43 0.30
CA VAL A 135 4.19 -1.55 0.01
C VAL A 135 3.77 -1.44 -1.44
N ARG A 136 4.02 -2.48 -2.24
CA ARG A 136 3.50 -2.63 -3.60
C ARG A 136 2.39 -3.65 -3.56
N SER A 137 1.19 -3.26 -3.98
CA SER A 137 -0.02 -4.09 -3.91
C SER A 137 -0.56 -4.34 -5.30
N ARG A 138 -0.79 -5.59 -5.66
CA ARG A 138 -1.38 -5.99 -6.94
C ARG A 138 -2.54 -6.93 -6.68
N LEU A 139 -3.65 -6.73 -7.37
CA LEU A 139 -4.74 -7.70 -7.40
C LEU A 139 -4.31 -8.84 -8.33
N VAL A 140 -4.23 -10.06 -7.79
CA VAL A 140 -3.78 -11.27 -8.50
C VAL A 140 -4.89 -12.31 -8.63
N GLY A 141 -6.08 -12.00 -8.10
CA GLY A 141 -7.26 -12.80 -8.33
C GLY A 141 -8.50 -12.25 -7.65
N VAL A 142 -9.64 -12.70 -8.15
CA VAL A 142 -11.00 -12.42 -7.74
C VAL A 142 -11.79 -13.70 -7.97
N ASP A 143 -12.33 -14.28 -6.90
CA ASP A 143 -13.28 -15.39 -6.98
C ASP A 143 -14.69 -14.91 -6.58
N ALA A 144 -15.64 -15.84 -6.44
CA ALA A 144 -17.02 -15.52 -6.07
C ALA A 144 -17.19 -14.83 -4.69
N LYS A 145 -16.19 -14.91 -3.80
CA LYS A 145 -16.26 -14.48 -2.39
C LYS A 145 -15.14 -13.54 -1.97
N PHE A 146 -13.98 -13.58 -2.63
CA PHE A 146 -12.73 -13.01 -2.15
C PHE A 146 -11.95 -12.30 -3.26
N PHE A 147 -11.25 -11.25 -2.85
CA PHE A 147 -10.15 -10.61 -3.56
C PHE A 147 -8.82 -11.20 -3.07
N TYR A 148 -7.88 -11.39 -3.98
CA TYR A 148 -6.55 -11.90 -3.70
C TYR A 148 -5.51 -10.85 -4.03
N PHE A 149 -4.84 -10.35 -3.00
CA PHE A 149 -3.80 -9.34 -3.15
C PHE A 149 -2.42 -9.96 -2.94
N GLN A 150 -1.53 -9.78 -3.92
CA GLN A 150 -0.11 -9.91 -3.70
C GLN A 150 0.41 -8.57 -3.17
N GLN A 151 0.99 -8.56 -1.98
CA GLN A 151 1.59 -7.37 -1.41
C GLN A 151 3.04 -7.61 -1.00
N THR A 152 3.93 -6.79 -1.52
CA THR A 152 5.36 -6.84 -1.18
C THR A 152 5.77 -5.61 -0.39
N ILE A 153 6.72 -5.77 0.53
CA ILE A 153 7.42 -4.63 1.15
C ILE A 153 8.80 -4.54 0.54
N GLU A 154 9.12 -3.37 0.02
CA GLU A 154 10.40 -3.06 -0.61
C GLU A 154 11.10 -1.94 0.15
N GLN A 155 12.40 -2.10 0.41
CA GLN A 155 13.22 -1.09 1.07
C GLN A 155 14.61 -1.04 0.43
N GLY A 156 15.04 0.14 0.01
CA GLY A 156 16.35 0.31 -0.64
C GLY A 156 16.50 -0.49 -1.95
N GLY A 157 15.43 -0.62 -2.73
CA GLY A 157 15.43 -1.36 -4.00
C GLY A 157 15.37 -2.88 -3.87
N ILE A 158 15.18 -3.42 -2.66
CA ILE A 158 15.15 -4.86 -2.40
C ILE A 158 13.78 -5.25 -1.85
N THR A 159 13.23 -6.37 -2.33
CA THR A 159 12.03 -6.99 -1.75
C THR A 159 12.37 -7.65 -0.41
N CYS A 160 11.82 -7.07 0.67
CA CYS A 160 11.99 -7.52 2.05
C CYS A 160 11.02 -8.65 2.42
N SER A 161 9.76 -8.54 1.98
CA SER A 161 8.73 -9.55 2.24
C SER A 161 7.70 -9.59 1.11
N SER A 162 7.00 -10.71 0.96
CA SER A 162 5.88 -10.87 0.03
C SER A 162 4.76 -11.66 0.72
N ALA A 163 3.54 -11.16 0.65
CA ALA A 163 2.36 -11.83 1.15
C ALA A 163 1.31 -12.02 0.05
N LEU A 164 0.61 -13.15 0.10
CA LEU A 164 -0.66 -13.35 -0.57
C LEU A 164 -1.76 -13.24 0.48
N ILE A 165 -2.73 -12.36 0.25
CA ILE A 165 -3.78 -12.07 1.22
C ILE A 165 -5.15 -12.21 0.54
N ARG A 166 -5.97 -13.09 1.10
CA ARG A 166 -7.36 -13.34 0.71
C ARG A 166 -8.27 -12.46 1.56
N ALA A 167 -8.96 -11.52 0.93
CA ALA A 167 -9.78 -10.52 1.60
C ALA A 167 -11.23 -10.56 1.07
N ALA A 168 -12.20 -10.31 1.94
CA ALA A 168 -13.62 -10.26 1.62
C ALA A 168 -14.29 -9.02 2.21
N LEU A 169 -15.49 -8.76 1.71
CA LEU A 169 -16.43 -7.80 2.30
C LEU A 169 -17.66 -8.55 2.78
N ARG A 170 -17.96 -8.44 4.08
CA ARG A 170 -19.13 -9.10 4.67
C ARG A 170 -20.19 -8.09 5.10
N LYS A 171 -21.45 -8.46 4.93
CA LYS A 171 -22.63 -7.83 5.54
C LYS A 171 -23.12 -8.70 6.70
N LYS A 172 -23.97 -8.16 7.57
CA LYS A 172 -24.57 -8.98 8.65
C LYS A 172 -25.36 -10.19 8.13
N SER A 173 -25.95 -10.07 6.94
CA SER A 173 -26.75 -11.13 6.31
C SER A 173 -25.97 -12.06 5.37
N GLY A 174 -24.63 -11.99 5.33
CA GLY A 174 -23.80 -12.85 4.48
C GLY A 174 -22.59 -12.14 3.86
N THR A 175 -22.07 -12.67 2.76
CA THR A 175 -20.93 -12.08 2.04
C THR A 175 -21.44 -11.17 0.92
N ALA A 176 -20.78 -10.03 0.69
CA ALA A 176 -20.97 -9.22 -0.52
C ALA A 176 -19.94 -9.70 -1.56
N THR A 177 -20.40 -10.07 -2.75
CA THR A 177 -19.49 -10.62 -3.77
C THR A 177 -18.53 -9.52 -4.25
N PRO A 178 -17.28 -9.88 -4.61
CA PRO A 178 -16.35 -8.93 -5.20
C PRO A 178 -16.91 -8.17 -6.40
N VAL A 179 -17.59 -8.89 -7.31
CA VAL A 179 -18.18 -8.34 -8.54
C VAL A 179 -19.26 -7.31 -8.22
N ASP A 180 -20.18 -7.60 -7.30
CA ASP A 180 -21.25 -6.65 -6.92
C ASP A 180 -20.69 -5.38 -6.30
N VAL A 181 -19.68 -5.51 -5.44
CA VAL A 181 -19.04 -4.37 -4.78
C VAL A 181 -18.36 -3.47 -5.81
N MET A 182 -17.62 -4.06 -6.73
CA MET A 182 -16.88 -3.32 -7.75
C MET A 182 -17.81 -2.67 -8.76
N SER A 183 -18.87 -3.37 -9.18
CA SER A 183 -19.94 -2.83 -10.01
C SER A 183 -20.62 -1.63 -9.33
N GLY A 184 -20.90 -1.72 -8.02
CA GLY A 184 -21.45 -0.62 -7.22
C GLY A 184 -20.52 0.60 -7.08
N LEU A 185 -19.23 0.43 -7.37
CA LEU A 185 -18.23 1.51 -7.43
C LEU A 185 -18.01 2.04 -8.87
N GLY A 186 -18.72 1.50 -9.86
CA GLY A 186 -18.58 1.87 -11.26
C GLY A 186 -17.37 1.22 -11.95
N TYR A 187 -16.93 0.06 -11.45
CA TYR A 187 -15.88 -0.75 -12.07
C TYR A 187 -16.47 -2.02 -12.66
N GLU A 188 -16.09 -2.35 -13.88
CA GLU A 188 -16.31 -3.68 -14.43
C GLU A 188 -15.19 -4.62 -13.97
N MET A 189 -15.57 -5.81 -13.51
CA MET A 189 -14.64 -6.79 -12.97
C MET A 189 -15.13 -8.19 -13.28
N ASP A 190 -14.29 -8.92 -14.01
CA ASP A 190 -14.45 -10.34 -14.23
C ASP A 190 -13.76 -11.15 -13.13
N LEU A 191 -14.22 -12.39 -12.96
CA LEU A 191 -13.52 -13.36 -12.13
C LEU A 191 -12.24 -13.78 -12.85
N PHE A 192 -11.12 -13.71 -12.15
CA PHE A 192 -9.83 -14.16 -12.66
C PHE A 192 -8.96 -14.60 -11.51
N MET A 193 -7.98 -15.47 -11.74
CA MET A 193 -6.97 -15.77 -10.74
C MET A 193 -5.67 -16.20 -11.40
N GLU A 194 -4.55 -15.68 -10.92
CA GLU A 194 -3.24 -16.15 -11.35
C GLU A 194 -3.06 -17.62 -10.91
N PRO A 195 -2.50 -18.52 -11.76
CA PRO A 195 -2.47 -19.96 -11.47
C PRO A 195 -1.77 -20.34 -10.17
N TRP A 196 -0.78 -19.56 -9.73
CA TRP A 196 -0.08 -19.81 -8.47
C TRP A 196 -0.90 -19.39 -7.24
N ALA A 197 -1.78 -18.39 -7.39
CA ALA A 197 -2.69 -17.95 -6.32
C ALA A 197 -3.84 -18.94 -6.17
N GLU A 198 -4.33 -19.51 -7.28
CA GLU A 198 -5.34 -20.56 -7.28
C GLU A 198 -4.85 -21.82 -6.54
N LYS A 199 -3.63 -22.29 -6.82
CA LYS A 199 -3.01 -23.41 -6.09
C LYS A 199 -2.90 -23.16 -4.58
N TRP A 200 -2.62 -21.91 -4.19
CA TRP A 200 -2.58 -21.56 -2.77
C TRP A 200 -4.00 -21.57 -2.17
N ALA A 201 -4.99 -21.03 -2.88
CA ALA A 201 -6.37 -20.98 -2.42
C ALA A 201 -6.96 -22.38 -2.24
N SER A 202 -6.75 -23.27 -3.21
CA SER A 202 -7.23 -24.66 -3.13
C SER A 202 -6.63 -25.40 -1.94
N TRP A 203 -5.33 -25.24 -1.73
CA TRP A 203 -4.65 -25.84 -0.58
C TRP A 203 -5.12 -25.27 0.77
N ASP A 204 -5.38 -23.95 0.86
CA ASP A 204 -5.87 -23.33 2.09
C ASP A 204 -7.34 -23.70 2.38
N ASP A 205 -8.15 -23.94 1.34
CA ASP A 205 -9.53 -24.43 1.46
C ASP A 205 -9.59 -25.90 1.95
N GLU A 206 -8.58 -26.72 1.64
CA GLU A 206 -8.46 -28.10 2.12
C GLU A 206 -7.97 -28.20 3.58
N ARG A 207 -7.40 -27.12 4.13
CA ARG A 207 -6.85 -27.12 5.48
C ARG A 207 -7.96 -27.25 6.54
N PRO A 208 -7.92 -28.28 7.40
CA PRO A 208 -8.93 -28.44 8.45
C PRO A 208 -8.75 -27.39 9.54
N TRP A 209 -9.86 -26.95 10.14
CA TRP A 209 -9.83 -26.19 11.37
C TRP A 209 -9.56 -27.14 12.55
N PRO A 210 -8.64 -26.79 13.47
CA PRO A 210 -8.45 -27.58 14.67
C PRO A 210 -9.69 -27.49 15.57
N GLU A 211 -9.97 -28.56 16.30
CA GLU A 211 -11.01 -28.55 17.33
C GLU A 211 -10.65 -27.53 18.44
N PRO A 212 -11.64 -26.83 19.02
CA PRO A 212 -11.39 -25.91 20.10
C PRO A 212 -10.87 -26.64 21.34
N LEU A 213 -9.95 -26.00 22.06
CA LEU A 213 -9.56 -26.46 23.40
C LEU A 213 -10.79 -26.29 24.31
N ILE A 214 -11.38 -27.42 24.72
CA ILE A 214 -12.46 -27.49 25.71
C ILE A 214 -11.89 -27.19 27.10
#